data_AF-A0A669QI95-F1
#
_entry.id   AF-A0A669QI95-F1
#
_cell.length_a   1.000
_cell.length_b   1.000
_cell.length_c   1.000
_cell.angle_alpha   90.00
_cell.angle_beta   90.00
_cell.angle_gamma   90.00
#
_symmetry.space_group_name_H-M   'P 1'
#
loop_
_entity.id
_entity.type
_entity.pdbx_description
1 polymer ?
#
loop_
_entity_poly.entity_id
_entity_poly.type
_entity_poly.pdbx_seq_one_letter_code
_entity_poly.pdbx_strand_id
1 'polypeptide(L)'
;PTFGCGICAPLLLENCYKRTPREEVAYVTCTYRETGIDQPDFLATIDLNPRSPYYCQVIHRLPVPNLKDELHCSGWSTDRSSSICFDNITTKKNKLILPGLISSRIYVVDVGTQCRAPTVCKV
;
A
#
# COMPACT_ATOMS: atom_id res chain seq x y z
N PRO A 1 -23.66 8.27 2.61
CA PRO A 1 -22.43 8.32 1.80
C PRO A 1 -21.43 9.31 2.41
N THR A 2 -20.65 8.85 3.39
CA THR A 2 -19.54 9.60 4.01
C THR A 2 -18.67 8.58 4.72
N PHE A 3 -17.62 8.10 4.03
CA PHE A 3 -16.68 7.12 4.55
C PHE A 3 -15.57 7.83 5.35
N GLY A 4 -15.68 7.82 6.68
CA GLY A 4 -14.70 8.41 7.59
C GLY A 4 -14.09 7.37 8.54
N CYS A 5 -12.81 7.02 8.34
CA CYS A 5 -11.99 6.25 9.28
C CYS A 5 -10.85 7.15 9.82
N GLY A 6 -11.02 7.75 10.99
CA GLY A 6 -9.98 8.56 11.64
C GLY A 6 -10.17 8.65 13.15
N ILE A 7 -9.19 8.08 13.84
CA ILE A 7 -8.89 7.94 15.28
C ILE A 7 -9.40 9.11 16.16
N CYS A 8 -10.09 8.77 17.27
CA CYS A 8 -10.37 9.67 18.39
C CYS A 8 -10.30 8.90 19.72
N ALA A 9 -9.50 9.42 20.67
CA ALA A 9 -9.41 9.14 22.11
C ALA A 9 -9.13 7.69 22.61
N PRO A 10 -8.28 7.49 23.64
CA PRO A 10 -7.87 6.16 24.14
C PRO A 10 -9.01 5.27 24.69
N LEU A 11 -10.18 5.83 24.99
CA LEU A 11 -11.33 5.11 25.58
C LEU A 11 -12.41 4.69 24.55
N LEU A 12 -12.23 4.98 23.26
CA LEU A 12 -13.19 4.67 22.18
C LEU A 12 -12.73 3.55 21.22
N LEU A 13 -11.57 2.95 21.49
CA LEU A 13 -10.88 2.07 20.52
C LEU A 13 -11.59 0.74 20.26
N GLU A 14 -12.22 0.14 21.26
CA GLU A 14 -12.78 -1.22 21.12
C GLU A 14 -14.00 -1.30 20.19
N ASN A 15 -14.81 -0.23 20.13
CA ASN A 15 -16.05 -0.22 19.34
C ASN A 15 -15.85 0.22 17.88
N CYS A 16 -14.79 0.97 17.60
CA CYS A 16 -14.50 1.46 16.25
C CYS A 16 -13.81 0.40 15.37
N TYR A 17 -12.96 -0.46 15.94
CA TYR A 17 -12.28 -1.52 15.18
C TYR A 17 -13.27 -2.50 14.53
N LYS A 18 -14.37 -2.83 15.22
CA LYS A 18 -15.40 -3.75 14.71
C LYS A 18 -16.29 -3.16 13.60
N ARG A 19 -16.25 -1.84 13.37
CA ARG A 19 -17.16 -1.14 12.44
C ARG A 19 -16.51 -0.74 11.12
N THR A 20 -15.20 -0.89 10.98
CA THR A 20 -14.51 -0.61 9.72
C THR A 20 -14.70 -1.80 8.78
N PRO A 21 -15.03 -1.57 7.48
CA PRO A 21 -15.03 -2.63 6.49
C PRO A 21 -13.68 -3.36 6.48
N ARG A 22 -13.71 -4.69 6.45
CA ARG A 22 -12.49 -5.50 6.35
C ARG A 22 -11.72 -5.16 5.09
N GLU A 23 -10.40 -5.15 5.19
CA GLU A 23 -9.50 -5.01 4.05
C GLU A 23 -9.62 -6.23 3.14
N GLU A 24 -9.74 -6.00 1.83
CA GLU A 24 -9.83 -7.08 0.84
C GLU A 24 -8.49 -7.37 0.14
N VAL A 25 -7.51 -6.47 0.26
CA VAL A 25 -6.20 -6.58 -0.40
C VAL A 25 -5.11 -6.06 0.53
N ALA A 26 -3.97 -6.75 0.56
CA ALA A 26 -2.73 -6.25 1.16
C ALA A 26 -1.64 -6.04 0.10
N TYR A 27 -0.83 -5.00 0.29
CA TYR A 27 0.38 -4.76 -0.49
C TYR A 27 1.60 -5.02 0.39
N VAL A 28 2.52 -5.86 -0.07
CA VAL A 28 3.71 -6.26 0.69
C VAL A 28 4.93 -6.05 -0.19
N THR A 29 5.91 -5.30 0.31
CA THR A 29 7.21 -5.15 -0.35
C THR A 29 8.01 -6.44 -0.18
N CYS A 30 8.54 -6.96 -1.28
CA CYS A 30 9.36 -8.16 -1.31
C CYS A 30 10.72 -7.83 -1.90
N THR A 31 11.77 -8.17 -1.17
CA THR A 31 13.16 -7.91 -1.56
C THR A 31 13.88 -9.21 -1.90
N TYR A 32 14.69 -9.18 -2.95
CA TYR A 32 15.63 -10.27 -3.28
C TYR A 32 17.04 -9.97 -2.80
N ARG A 33 17.27 -8.83 -2.13
CA ARG A 33 18.56 -8.50 -1.53
C ARG A 33 18.99 -9.61 -0.56
N GLU A 34 20.28 -9.96 -0.60
CA GLU A 34 20.89 -11.01 0.22
C GLU A 34 20.37 -12.45 0.02
N THR A 35 19.47 -12.68 -0.95
CA THR A 35 19.00 -14.03 -1.30
C THR A 35 19.86 -14.74 -2.34
N GLY A 36 20.77 -14.01 -3.00
CA GLY A 36 21.56 -14.52 -4.14
C GLY A 36 20.79 -14.55 -5.47
N ILE A 37 19.52 -14.14 -5.49
CA ILE A 37 18.70 -14.06 -6.70
C ILE A 37 18.90 -12.70 -7.37
N ASP A 38 19.30 -12.69 -8.64
CA ASP A 38 19.49 -11.48 -9.43
C ASP A 38 18.19 -11.08 -10.15
N GLN A 39 17.20 -10.67 -9.37
CA GLN A 39 15.90 -10.18 -9.85
C GLN A 39 15.52 -8.87 -9.17
N PRO A 40 14.70 -8.03 -9.82
CA PRO A 40 14.24 -6.81 -9.18
C PRO A 40 13.30 -7.14 -8.02
N ASP A 41 13.34 -6.30 -7.00
CA ASP A 41 12.36 -6.32 -5.94
C ASP A 41 10.96 -6.12 -6.51
N PHE A 42 9.93 -6.47 -5.76
CA PHE A 42 8.57 -6.35 -6.26
C PHE A 42 7.58 -6.02 -5.15
N LEU A 43 6.47 -5.41 -5.53
CA LEU A 43 5.30 -5.26 -4.67
C LEU A 43 4.36 -6.45 -4.91
N ALA A 44 4.16 -7.27 -3.88
CA ALA A 44 3.17 -8.33 -3.88
C ALA A 44 1.78 -7.77 -3.53
N THR A 45 0.77 -8.16 -4.28
CA THR A 45 -0.64 -7.92 -3.95
C THR A 45 -1.24 -9.23 -3.47
N ILE A 46 -1.78 -9.24 -2.25
CA ILE A 46 -2.34 -10.42 -1.59
C ILE A 46 -3.85 -10.26 -1.46
N ASP A 47 -4.62 -11.29 -1.82
CA ASP A 47 -6.07 -11.31 -1.62
C ASP A 47 -6.41 -11.67 -0.17
N LEU A 48 -7.13 -10.79 0.51
CA LEU A 48 -7.56 -10.98 1.90
C LEU A 48 -9.06 -11.29 2.01
N ASN A 49 -9.78 -11.45 0.89
CA ASN A 49 -11.20 -11.79 0.92
C ASN A 49 -11.39 -13.30 1.20
N PRO A 50 -11.99 -13.71 2.33
CA PRO A 50 -12.19 -15.13 2.66
C PRO A 50 -13.13 -15.88 1.70
N ARG A 51 -13.90 -15.15 0.88
CA ARG A 51 -14.78 -15.73 -0.15
C ARG A 51 -14.08 -15.92 -1.49
N SER A 52 -12.87 -15.38 -1.66
CA SER A 52 -12.10 -15.52 -2.88
C SER A 52 -11.45 -16.91 -2.94
N PRO A 53 -11.41 -17.57 -4.10
CA PRO A 53 -10.62 -18.79 -4.29
C PRO A 53 -9.11 -18.55 -4.12
N TYR A 54 -8.67 -17.28 -4.15
CA TYR A 54 -7.26 -16.88 -3.98
C TYR A 54 -6.97 -16.32 -2.58
N TYR A 55 -7.84 -16.56 -1.60
CA TYR A 55 -7.64 -16.08 -0.23
C TYR A 55 -6.25 -16.45 0.32
N CYS A 56 -5.56 -15.48 0.91
CA CYS A 56 -4.18 -15.58 1.43
C CYS A 56 -3.12 -15.91 0.37
N GLN A 57 -3.38 -15.66 -0.91
CA GLN A 57 -2.43 -15.88 -2.00
C GLN A 57 -1.98 -14.56 -2.63
N VAL A 58 -0.77 -14.58 -3.20
CA VAL A 58 -0.26 -13.49 -4.03
C VAL A 58 -0.97 -13.53 -5.38
N ILE A 59 -1.85 -12.56 -5.62
CA ILE A 59 -2.63 -12.43 -6.86
C ILE A 59 -1.94 -11.57 -7.92
N HIS A 60 -0.97 -10.75 -7.52
CA HIS A 60 -0.18 -9.94 -8.47
C HIS A 60 1.21 -9.64 -7.91
N ARG A 61 2.19 -9.53 -8.82
CA ARG A 61 3.56 -9.12 -8.51
C ARG A 61 3.92 -7.98 -9.44
N LEU A 62 4.16 -6.80 -8.87
CA LEU A 62 4.65 -5.64 -9.61
C LEU A 62 6.16 -5.53 -9.41
N PRO A 63 7.00 -6.01 -10.34
CA PRO A 63 8.45 -5.81 -10.25
C PRO A 63 8.79 -4.32 -10.40
N VAL A 64 9.73 -3.82 -9.59
CA VAL A 64 10.30 -2.50 -9.82
C VAL A 64 11.26 -2.54 -11.01
N PRO A 65 11.41 -1.43 -11.75
CA PRO A 65 12.19 -1.43 -12.99
C PRO A 65 13.71 -1.58 -12.79
N ASN A 66 14.22 -1.48 -11.56
CA ASN A 66 15.66 -1.50 -11.30
C ASN A 66 16.03 -2.64 -10.33
N LEU A 67 17.28 -3.08 -10.42
CA LEU A 67 17.86 -4.09 -9.53
C LEU A 67 18.44 -3.42 -8.26
N LYS A 68 18.46 -4.18 -7.17
CA LYS A 68 19.18 -3.87 -5.92
C LYS A 68 18.68 -2.58 -5.22
N ASP A 69 17.37 -2.33 -5.26
CA ASP A 69 16.74 -1.19 -4.59
C ASP A 69 16.58 -1.36 -3.08
N GLU A 70 16.29 -2.59 -2.64
CA GLU A 70 15.93 -2.94 -1.28
C GLU A 70 14.66 -2.19 -0.81
N LEU A 71 13.51 -2.66 -1.28
CA LEU A 71 12.21 -2.15 -0.84
C LEU A 71 11.96 -2.50 0.63
N HIS A 72 11.93 -1.49 1.51
CA HIS A 72 11.95 -1.74 2.96
C HIS A 72 10.72 -1.19 3.72
N CYS A 73 10.19 -0.01 3.38
CA CYS A 73 9.06 0.61 4.09
C CYS A 73 8.08 1.29 3.12
N SER A 74 6.88 0.74 2.91
CA SER A 74 5.86 1.37 2.05
C SER A 74 4.91 2.26 2.84
N GLY A 75 4.68 3.49 2.37
CA GLY A 75 3.76 4.46 2.99
C GLY A 75 2.68 4.93 2.01
N TRP A 76 1.48 5.22 2.54
CA TRP A 76 0.43 5.86 1.74
C TRP A 76 0.78 7.33 1.51
N SER A 77 0.60 7.82 0.28
CA SER A 77 0.92 9.22 -0.09
C SER A 77 0.08 10.28 0.63
N THR A 78 -0.89 9.87 1.45
CA THR A 78 -1.80 10.78 2.15
C THR A 78 -2.01 10.27 3.56
N ASP A 79 -1.43 10.99 4.51
CA ASP A 79 -1.84 10.97 5.90
C ASP A 79 -3.13 11.81 6.04
N ARG A 80 -4.09 11.35 6.85
CA ARG A 80 -5.25 12.17 7.23
C ARG A 80 -4.86 13.34 8.13
N SER A 81 -3.65 13.34 8.69
CA SER A 81 -3.17 14.42 9.55
C SER A 81 -3.05 15.77 8.84
N SER A 82 -2.98 15.82 7.50
CA SER A 82 -2.80 17.07 6.75
C SER A 82 -4.10 17.70 6.24
N SER A 83 -5.27 17.26 6.71
CA SER A 83 -6.58 17.78 6.27
C SER A 83 -7.30 18.64 7.32
N ILE A 84 -6.60 19.11 8.36
CA ILE A 84 -7.21 20.00 9.37
C ILE A 84 -7.15 21.49 8.96
N CYS A 85 -6.32 21.87 7.97
CA CYS A 85 -6.12 23.29 7.61
C CYS A 85 -6.26 23.64 6.13
N PHE A 86 -6.74 22.74 5.27
CA PHE A 86 -7.00 23.07 3.87
C PHE A 86 -8.35 22.50 3.44
N ASP A 87 -9.35 23.37 3.45
CA ASP A 87 -10.63 23.15 2.80
C ASP A 87 -10.40 22.81 1.32
N ASN A 88 -11.04 21.72 0.88
CA ASN A 88 -11.21 21.34 -0.53
C ASN A 88 -10.04 20.64 -1.26
N ILE A 89 -9.41 19.63 -0.65
CA ILE A 89 -8.73 18.59 -1.43
C ILE A 89 -9.39 17.25 -1.14
N THR A 90 -10.08 16.68 -2.13
CA THR A 90 -10.54 15.29 -2.12
C THR A 90 -9.33 14.38 -2.31
N THR A 91 -8.47 14.31 -1.30
CA THR A 91 -7.22 13.54 -1.36
C THR A 91 -7.56 12.05 -1.29
N LYS A 92 -7.65 11.39 -2.45
CA LYS A 92 -7.93 9.94 -2.53
C LYS A 92 -6.65 9.15 -2.26
N LYS A 93 -6.75 8.13 -1.40
CA LYS A 93 -5.69 7.14 -1.10
C LYS A 93 -5.48 6.20 -2.29
N ASN A 94 -4.95 6.75 -3.38
CA ASN A 94 -4.83 6.04 -4.66
C ASN A 94 -3.38 5.78 -5.06
N LYS A 95 -2.42 6.32 -4.30
CA LYS A 95 -0.98 6.18 -4.58
C LYS A 95 -0.27 5.57 -3.38
N LEU A 96 0.67 4.69 -3.67
CA LEU A 96 1.58 4.07 -2.71
C LEU A 96 3.00 4.54 -3.03
N ILE A 97 3.74 4.99 -2.01
CA ILE A 97 5.13 5.41 -2.14
C ILE A 97 6.03 4.28 -1.66
N LEU A 98 6.91 3.81 -2.54
CA LEU A 98 7.90 2.77 -2.25
C LEU A 98 9.31 3.35 -2.35
N PRO A 99 9.95 3.70 -1.22
CA PRO A 99 11.35 4.06 -1.19
C PRO A 99 12.24 2.81 -1.33
N GLY A 100 13.26 2.90 -2.18
CA GLY A 100 14.39 1.97 -2.19
C GLY A 100 15.44 2.43 -1.18
N LEU A 101 15.70 1.61 -0.16
CA LEU A 101 16.55 1.99 0.97
C LEU A 101 18.00 2.24 0.53
N ILE A 102 18.50 1.44 -0.42
CA ILE A 102 19.90 1.49 -0.85
C ILE A 102 20.09 2.44 -2.04
N SER A 103 19.13 2.47 -2.95
CA SER A 103 19.25 3.25 -4.19
C SER A 103 18.83 4.71 -4.06
N SER A 104 18.15 5.07 -2.97
CA SER A 104 17.47 6.37 -2.80
C SER A 104 16.39 6.67 -3.87
N ARG A 105 15.97 5.68 -4.67
CA ARG A 105 14.88 5.84 -5.64
C ARG A 105 13.52 5.80 -4.95
N ILE A 106 12.54 6.51 -5.52
CA ILE A 106 11.19 6.58 -4.94
C ILE A 106 10.17 6.19 -6.00
N TYR A 107 9.62 4.99 -5.89
CA TYR A 107 8.56 4.53 -6.79
C TYR A 107 7.21 5.04 -6.32
N VAL A 108 6.48 5.69 -7.21
CA VAL A 108 5.08 6.06 -7.02
C VAL A 108 4.22 5.04 -7.75
N VAL A 109 3.43 4.27 -7.00
CA VAL A 109 2.59 3.19 -7.51
C VAL A 109 1.13 3.61 -7.48
N ASP A 110 0.41 3.41 -8.59
CA ASP A 110 -1.04 3.55 -8.64
C ASP A 110 -1.73 2.31 -8.12
N VAL A 111 -2.53 2.50 -7.07
CA VAL A 111 -3.43 1.50 -6.51
C VAL A 111 -4.91 1.90 -6.71
N GLY A 112 -5.17 3.11 -7.21
CA GLY A 112 -6.51 3.65 -7.37
C GLY A 112 -7.24 3.20 -8.63
N THR A 113 -6.53 2.99 -9.73
CA THR A 113 -7.12 2.53 -11.00
C THR A 113 -7.45 1.03 -10.94
N GLN A 114 -6.51 0.21 -10.50
CA GLN A 114 -6.69 -1.24 -10.35
C GLN A 114 -5.96 -1.75 -9.10
N CYS A 115 -6.70 -1.93 -8.00
CA CYS A 115 -6.11 -2.34 -6.71
C CYS A 115 -5.52 -3.76 -6.74
N ARG A 116 -6.07 -4.67 -7.55
CA ARG A 116 -5.59 -6.06 -7.66
C ARG A 116 -4.39 -6.22 -8.59
N ALA A 117 -4.07 -5.22 -9.41
CA ALA A 117 -2.92 -5.21 -10.31
C ALA A 117 -2.36 -3.78 -10.43
N PRO A 118 -1.64 -3.31 -9.39
CA PRO A 118 -1.11 -1.95 -9.36
C PRO A 118 0.00 -1.74 -10.39
N THR A 119 0.24 -0.47 -10.75
CA THR A 119 1.23 -0.08 -11.77
C THR A 119 2.13 1.04 -11.29
N VAL A 120 3.39 1.07 -11.71
CA VAL A 120 4.30 2.19 -11.43
C VAL A 120 3.90 3.41 -12.28
N CYS A 121 3.62 4.54 -11.63
CA CYS A 121 3.40 5.83 -12.29
C CYS A 121 4.68 6.61 -12.53
N LYS A 122 5.60 6.55 -11.55
CA LYS A 122 6.82 7.36 -11.54
C LYS A 122 7.91 6.68 -10.73
N VAL A 123 9.16 6.99 -11.07
CA VAL A 123 10.39 6.64 -10.35
C VAL A 123 11.11 7.92 -9.95
#